data_AF-A0A183AWK4-F1
#
_entry.id   AF-A0A183AWK4-F1
#
_cell.length_a   1.000
_cell.length_b   1.000
_cell.length_c   1.000
_cell.angle_alpha   90.00
_cell.angle_beta   90.00
_cell.angle_gamma   90.00
#
_symmetry.space_group_name_H-M   'P 1'
#
loop_
_entity.id
_entity.type
_entity.pdbx_description
1 polymer ?
#
loop_
_entity_poly.entity_id
_entity_poly.type
_entity_poly.pdbx_seq_one_letter_code
_entity_poly.pdbx_strand_id
1 'polypeptide(L)'
;LTENHTLSIWEQDSQLIIERMQECIELNLAYQEAYRSTREEMLESGAQRAFNFSEVQIFGNMNLFTQRLEYLTRVLQTLMQYATLREFVLEGKEPIIMKLDRLHAIITSKKYLDQRNQQFEADYEDFKARIAELHANLLTVIGAYFRKPCDLVAQIKLQQRLETLKIPDLEHKERYKQICKRLKEELLMSARLFKAGMSDPPLDRNMPPFAGRIAWARSLYQRLEEPMNTLGKRAAKILLSEQGQELVALYNETVGQLVGYEITVYQTWSKMV
;
A
#
# COMPACT_ATOMS: atom_id res chain seq x y z
N LEU A 1 12.32 28.22 -6.59
CA LEU A 1 12.62 26.86 -6.06
C LEU A 1 13.68 26.89 -4.97
N THR A 2 14.84 27.52 -5.18
CA THR A 2 15.77 27.84 -4.08
C THR A 2 15.30 29.10 -3.38
N GLU A 3 15.22 29.11 -2.06
CA GLU A 3 14.80 30.28 -1.27
C GLU A 3 15.87 31.38 -1.41
N ASN A 4 15.81 32.19 -2.47
CA ASN A 4 16.83 33.22 -2.78
C ASN A 4 18.29 32.71 -2.77
N HIS A 5 18.51 31.46 -3.21
CA HIS A 5 19.80 30.75 -3.19
C HIS A 5 20.35 30.42 -1.79
N THR A 6 19.60 30.62 -0.72
CA THR A 6 20.03 30.30 0.66
C THR A 6 19.78 28.84 1.02
N LEU A 7 18.68 28.26 0.52
CA LEU A 7 18.32 26.86 0.73
C LEU A 7 18.18 26.09 -0.58
N SER A 8 18.77 24.90 -0.59
CA SER A 8 18.61 23.90 -1.65
C SER A 8 17.19 23.34 -1.68
N ILE A 9 16.83 22.68 -2.78
CA ILE A 9 15.55 21.92 -2.87
C ILE A 9 15.52 20.73 -1.91
N TRP A 10 16.69 20.30 -1.42
CA TRP A 10 16.85 19.18 -0.49
C TRP A 10 16.72 19.58 0.99
N GLU A 11 16.84 20.88 1.29
CA GLU A 11 16.87 21.42 2.67
C GLU A 11 15.51 22.01 3.09
N GLN A 12 14.59 22.11 2.14
CA GLN A 12 13.23 22.59 2.36
C GLN A 12 12.26 21.42 2.52
N ASP A 13 11.05 21.70 3.01
CA ASP A 13 9.98 20.72 3.08
C ASP A 13 9.72 20.09 1.70
N SER A 14 9.81 18.75 1.63
CA SER A 14 9.73 18.04 0.37
C SER A 14 8.36 18.17 -0.30
N GLN A 15 7.28 18.29 0.48
CA GLN A 15 5.93 18.43 -0.05
C GLN A 15 5.73 19.83 -0.65
N LEU A 16 6.16 20.88 0.05
CA LEU A 16 6.17 22.25 -0.46
C LEU A 16 7.00 22.39 -1.74
N ILE A 17 8.16 21.72 -1.81
CA ILE A 17 9.00 21.75 -3.01
C ILE A 17 8.31 21.04 -4.18
N ILE A 18 7.66 19.90 -3.95
CA ILE A 18 6.88 19.21 -4.99
C ILE A 18 5.75 20.11 -5.50
N GLU A 19 5.03 20.80 -4.62
CA GLU A 19 3.96 21.75 -4.99
C GLU A 19 4.52 22.89 -5.86
N ARG A 20 5.62 23.52 -5.45
CA ARG A 20 6.27 24.57 -6.25
C ARG A 20 6.82 24.07 -7.59
N MET A 21 7.32 22.83 -7.64
CA MET A 21 7.76 22.20 -8.89
C MET A 21 6.57 22.01 -9.84
N GLN A 22 5.42 21.59 -9.31
CA GLN A 22 4.18 21.44 -10.05
C GLN A 22 3.67 22.80 -10.58
N GLU A 23 3.67 23.85 -9.76
CA GLU A 23 3.32 25.21 -10.18
C GLU A 23 4.22 25.71 -11.33
N CYS A 24 5.53 25.41 -11.28
CA CYS A 24 6.45 25.77 -12.37
C CYS A 24 6.11 25.04 -13.68
N ILE A 25 5.72 23.77 -13.60
CA ILE A 25 5.29 22.97 -14.75
C ILE A 25 4.00 23.56 -15.34
N GLU A 26 3.01 23.83 -14.48
CA GLU A 26 1.73 24.41 -14.88
C GLU A 26 1.88 25.82 -15.49
N LEU A 27 2.77 26.65 -14.93
CA LEU A 27 3.09 27.96 -15.48
C LEU A 27 3.67 27.87 -16.89
N ASN A 28 4.56 26.92 -17.16
CA ASN A 28 5.11 26.72 -18.51
C ASN A 28 4.03 26.28 -19.50
N LEU A 29 3.13 25.37 -19.08
CA LEU A 29 2.01 24.94 -19.91
C LEU A 29 1.04 26.09 -20.20
N ALA A 30 0.67 26.85 -19.18
CA ALA A 30 -0.21 28.01 -19.33
C ALA A 30 0.40 29.10 -20.23
N TYR A 31 1.72 29.33 -20.12
CA TYR A 31 2.43 30.29 -20.97
C TYR A 31 2.43 29.86 -22.44
N GLN A 32 2.65 28.58 -22.72
CA GLN A 32 2.57 28.03 -24.07
C GLN A 32 1.16 28.14 -24.66
N GLU A 33 0.15 27.82 -23.86
CA GLU A 33 -1.25 27.90 -24.28
C GLU A 33 -1.65 29.35 -24.59
N ALA A 34 -1.30 30.29 -23.71
CA ALA A 34 -1.56 31.71 -23.92
C ALA A 34 -0.88 32.23 -25.19
N TYR A 35 0.37 31.84 -25.45
CA TYR A 35 1.08 32.23 -26.68
C TYR A 35 0.38 31.69 -27.94
N ARG A 36 -0.06 30.42 -27.92
CA ARG A 36 -0.74 29.79 -29.05
C ARG A 36 -2.10 30.44 -29.30
N SER A 37 -2.89 30.64 -28.26
CA SER A 37 -4.20 31.31 -28.32
C SER A 37 -4.07 32.75 -28.85
N THR A 38 -3.14 33.55 -28.33
CA THR A 38 -2.90 34.92 -28.83
C THR A 38 -2.46 34.91 -30.29
N ARG A 39 -1.61 33.96 -30.68
CA ARG A 39 -1.16 33.83 -32.07
C ARG A 39 -2.31 33.49 -33.02
N GLU A 40 -3.22 32.62 -32.60
CA GLU A 40 -4.42 32.24 -33.36
C GLU A 40 -5.36 33.43 -33.54
N GLU A 41 -5.68 34.17 -32.46
CA GLU A 41 -6.49 35.40 -32.53
C GLU A 41 -5.90 36.47 -33.47
N MET A 42 -4.56 36.61 -33.49
CA MET A 42 -3.89 37.53 -34.42
C MET A 42 -4.03 37.11 -35.89
N LEU A 43 -4.07 35.80 -36.17
CA LEU A 43 -4.26 35.28 -37.52
C LEU A 43 -5.71 35.48 -37.97
N GLU A 44 -6.68 35.20 -37.09
CA GLU A 44 -8.11 35.36 -37.36
C GLU A 44 -8.51 36.83 -37.58
N SER A 45 -7.93 37.75 -36.81
CA SER A 45 -8.17 39.19 -36.94
C SER A 45 -7.50 39.85 -38.15
N GLY A 46 -6.73 39.09 -38.95
CA GLY A 46 -6.03 39.61 -40.13
C GLY A 46 -4.87 40.55 -39.79
N ALA A 47 -4.23 40.37 -38.62
CA ALA A 47 -3.13 41.22 -38.19
C ALA A 47 -1.96 41.17 -39.19
N GLN A 48 -1.46 42.35 -39.59
CA GLN A 48 -0.36 42.45 -40.57
C GLN A 48 0.96 41.82 -40.10
N ARG A 49 1.13 41.62 -38.78
CA ARG A 49 2.28 40.96 -38.15
C ARG A 49 1.82 40.02 -37.04
N ALA A 50 1.29 38.85 -37.40
CA ALA A 50 1.09 37.77 -36.44
C ALA A 50 2.44 37.24 -35.92
N PHE A 51 2.42 36.63 -34.73
CA PHE A 51 3.61 35.99 -34.17
C PHE A 51 4.11 34.86 -35.08
N ASN A 52 5.38 34.96 -35.48
CA ASN A 52 6.08 33.98 -36.31
C ASN A 52 7.41 33.56 -35.68
N PHE A 53 7.46 33.49 -34.35
CA PHE A 53 8.64 33.06 -33.62
C PHE A 53 8.70 31.54 -33.53
N SER A 54 9.90 30.99 -33.51
CA SER A 54 10.10 29.55 -33.29
C SER A 54 9.73 29.17 -31.86
N GLU A 55 8.73 28.30 -31.68
CA GLU A 55 8.34 27.77 -30.36
C GLU A 55 9.53 27.10 -29.65
N VAL A 56 10.45 26.48 -30.39
CA VAL A 56 11.65 25.85 -29.82
C VAL A 56 12.56 26.91 -29.18
N GLN A 57 12.67 28.10 -29.77
CA GLN A 57 13.49 29.18 -29.22
C GLN A 57 12.82 29.85 -28.01
N ILE A 58 11.48 29.93 -28.01
CA ILE A 58 10.73 30.54 -26.91
C ILE A 58 10.68 29.60 -25.70
N PHE A 59 10.31 28.34 -25.93
CA PHE A 59 9.96 27.39 -24.86
C PHE A 59 11.02 26.32 -24.60
N GLY A 60 11.98 26.10 -25.50
CA GLY A 60 12.91 24.96 -25.43
C GLY A 60 13.62 24.82 -24.08
N ASN A 61 14.18 25.91 -23.56
CA ASN A 61 14.83 25.91 -22.24
C ASN A 61 13.83 25.68 -21.09
N MET A 62 12.63 26.26 -21.16
CA MET A 62 11.60 26.06 -20.14
C MET A 62 11.10 24.62 -20.14
N ASN A 63 10.93 24.01 -21.31
CA ASN A 63 10.53 22.61 -21.47
C ASN A 63 11.55 21.64 -20.88
N LEU A 64 12.84 21.85 -21.16
CA LEU A 64 13.92 21.05 -20.57
C LEU A 64 13.96 21.21 -19.04
N PHE A 65 13.74 22.42 -18.55
CA PHE A 65 13.66 22.68 -17.12
C PHE A 65 12.45 21.99 -16.47
N THR A 66 11.25 22.10 -17.03
CA THR A 66 10.06 21.44 -16.48
C THR A 66 10.16 19.93 -16.53
N GLN A 67 10.75 19.37 -17.59
CA GLN A 67 11.08 17.95 -17.66
C GLN A 67 12.03 17.55 -16.52
N ARG A 68 13.04 18.37 -16.21
CA ARG A 68 13.93 18.15 -15.07
C ARG A 68 13.18 18.15 -13.74
N LEU A 69 12.22 19.05 -13.57
CA LEU A 69 11.38 19.11 -12.37
C LEU A 69 10.54 17.85 -12.21
N GLU A 70 9.97 17.29 -13.28
CA GLU A 70 9.22 16.03 -13.21
C GLU A 70 10.07 14.87 -12.65
N TYR A 71 11.31 14.74 -13.12
CA TYR A 71 12.23 13.72 -12.61
C TYR A 71 12.54 13.94 -11.12
N LEU A 72 12.80 15.19 -10.72
CA LEU A 72 13.09 15.52 -9.32
C LEU A 72 11.88 15.32 -8.40
N THR A 73 10.68 15.64 -8.87
CA THR A 73 9.42 15.32 -8.19
C THR A 73 9.31 13.83 -7.93
N ARG A 74 9.60 12.98 -8.92
CA ARG A 74 9.59 11.51 -8.74
C ARG A 74 10.63 11.05 -7.72
N VAL A 75 11.83 11.62 -7.73
CA VAL A 75 12.88 11.33 -6.73
C VAL A 75 12.38 11.67 -5.33
N LEU A 76 11.89 12.89 -5.11
CA LEU A 76 11.38 13.35 -3.81
C LEU A 76 10.22 12.49 -3.32
N GLN A 77 9.23 12.21 -4.18
CA GLN A 77 8.10 11.34 -3.84
C GLN A 77 8.56 9.95 -3.44
N THR A 78 9.50 9.36 -4.18
CA THR A 78 10.05 8.03 -3.87
C THR A 78 10.77 8.03 -2.53
N LEU A 79 11.63 9.02 -2.26
CA LEU A 79 12.33 9.14 -0.98
C LEU A 79 11.34 9.28 0.18
N MET A 80 10.30 10.10 0.03
CA MET A 80 9.25 10.26 1.04
C MET A 80 8.48 8.95 1.29
N GLN A 81 8.12 8.22 0.23
CA GLN A 81 7.43 6.93 0.36
C GLN A 81 8.26 5.92 1.15
N TYR A 82 9.54 5.79 0.84
CA TYR A 82 10.44 4.85 1.52
C TYR A 82 10.84 5.33 2.93
N ALA A 83 10.82 6.63 3.20
CA ALA A 83 11.07 7.17 4.54
C ALA A 83 10.07 6.67 5.58
N THR A 84 8.84 6.32 5.17
CA THR A 84 7.82 5.72 6.06
C THR A 84 8.26 4.40 6.70
N LEU A 85 9.25 3.71 6.11
CA LEU A 85 9.85 2.49 6.69
C LEU A 85 10.59 2.75 8.01
N ARG A 86 11.00 4.00 8.28
CA ARG A 86 11.68 4.34 9.54
C ARG A 86 10.76 4.14 10.75
N GLU A 87 9.51 4.53 10.62
CA GLU A 87 8.49 4.40 11.67
C GLU A 87 7.79 3.04 11.64
N PHE A 88 7.80 2.37 10.49
CA PHE A 88 7.20 1.07 10.33
C PHE A 88 7.96 0.00 11.14
N VAL A 89 7.25 -0.72 12.02
CA VAL A 89 7.84 -1.83 12.78
C VAL A 89 7.92 -3.07 11.90
N LEU A 90 9.12 -3.35 11.40
CA LEU A 90 9.47 -4.53 10.61
C LEU A 90 10.87 -4.99 10.99
N GLU A 91 11.00 -6.25 11.37
CA GLU A 91 12.31 -6.80 11.71
C GLU A 91 13.18 -6.96 10.46
N GLY A 92 14.44 -6.53 10.53
CA GLY A 92 15.37 -6.61 9.40
C GLY A 92 15.24 -5.46 8.41
N LYS A 93 14.55 -4.37 8.78
CA LYS A 93 14.45 -3.15 7.95
C LYS A 93 15.68 -2.27 8.04
N GLU A 94 16.51 -2.43 9.06
CA GLU A 94 17.66 -1.56 9.34
C GLU A 94 18.66 -1.49 8.17
N PRO A 95 19.05 -2.61 7.52
CA PRO A 95 19.93 -2.56 6.35
C PRO A 95 19.33 -1.80 5.17
N ILE A 96 18.00 -1.86 5.00
CA ILE A 96 17.26 -1.14 3.95
C ILE A 96 17.31 0.36 4.24
N ILE A 97 17.06 0.77 5.49
CA ILE A 97 17.15 2.17 5.91
C ILE A 97 18.58 2.69 5.72
N MET A 98 19.61 1.93 6.08
CA MET A 98 21.00 2.35 5.85
C MET A 98 21.32 2.57 4.37
N LYS A 99 20.81 1.72 3.47
CA LYS A 99 20.96 1.89 2.02
C LYS A 99 20.19 3.11 1.52
N LEU A 100 18.98 3.35 2.03
CA LEU A 100 18.18 4.55 1.73
C LEU A 100 18.91 5.82 2.15
N ASP A 101 19.55 5.83 3.32
CA ASP A 101 20.25 7.00 3.87
C ASP A 101 21.50 7.34 3.05
N ARG A 102 22.23 6.31 2.59
CA ARG A 102 23.34 6.47 1.65
C ARG A 102 22.86 7.03 0.31
N LEU A 103 21.76 6.50 -0.21
CA LEU A 103 21.16 6.97 -1.46
C LEU A 103 20.74 8.43 -1.36
N HIS A 104 20.06 8.79 -0.26
CA HIS A 104 19.66 10.15 0.03
C HIS A 104 20.88 11.08 0.04
N ALA A 105 21.94 10.74 0.79
CA ALA A 105 23.16 11.55 0.86
C ALA A 105 23.84 11.76 -0.50
N ILE A 106 23.88 10.72 -1.36
CA ILE A 106 24.42 10.82 -2.72
C ILE A 106 23.62 11.83 -3.55
N ILE A 107 22.29 11.74 -3.52
CA ILE A 107 21.40 12.61 -4.31
C ILE A 107 21.49 14.06 -3.83
N THR A 108 21.43 14.28 -2.51
CA THR A 108 21.41 15.64 -1.95
C THR A 108 22.75 16.36 -2.07
N SER A 109 23.86 15.62 -2.24
CA SER A 109 25.19 16.22 -2.48
C SER A 109 25.32 16.90 -3.85
N LYS A 110 24.43 16.61 -4.80
CA LYS A 110 24.52 17.06 -6.19
C LYS A 110 23.50 18.17 -6.51
N LYS A 111 23.89 19.07 -7.42
CA LYS A 111 23.03 20.16 -7.92
C LYS A 111 22.35 19.72 -9.22
N TYR A 112 21.10 19.28 -9.13
CA TYR A 112 20.36 18.71 -10.27
C TYR A 112 19.40 19.66 -11.00
N LEU A 113 19.20 20.88 -10.46
CA LEU A 113 18.36 21.91 -11.10
C LEU A 113 18.97 22.50 -12.38
N ASP A 114 20.28 22.36 -12.58
CA ASP A 114 20.92 22.85 -13.80
C ASP A 114 20.59 21.92 -14.98
N GLN A 115 19.83 22.44 -15.94
CA GLN A 115 19.46 21.76 -17.17
C GLN A 115 20.66 21.40 -18.06
N ARG A 116 21.81 22.07 -17.88
CA ARG A 116 23.05 21.76 -18.64
C ARG A 116 23.81 20.56 -18.07
N ASN A 117 23.40 20.04 -16.92
CA ASN A 117 24.02 18.88 -16.30
C ASN A 117 23.66 17.60 -17.08
N GLN A 118 24.58 17.16 -17.94
CA GLN A 118 24.49 15.95 -18.75
C GLN A 118 24.59 14.65 -17.91
N GLN A 119 25.17 14.72 -16.71
CA GLN A 119 25.33 13.57 -15.83
C GLN A 119 24.02 13.16 -15.14
N PHE A 120 23.02 14.04 -15.13
CA PHE A 120 21.76 13.81 -14.43
C PHE A 120 21.02 12.55 -14.88
N GLU A 121 20.94 12.30 -16.19
CA GLU A 121 20.20 11.14 -16.68
C GLU A 121 20.84 9.84 -16.21
N ALA A 122 22.17 9.75 -16.28
CA ALA A 122 22.91 8.61 -15.76
C ALA A 122 22.72 8.44 -14.25
N ASP A 123 22.76 9.53 -13.49
CA ASP A 123 22.50 9.51 -12.04
C ASP A 123 21.06 9.12 -11.70
N TYR A 124 20.09 9.52 -12.52
CA TYR A 124 18.68 9.14 -12.36
C TYR A 124 18.44 7.66 -12.68
N GLU A 125 19.13 7.10 -13.68
CA GLU A 125 19.12 5.65 -13.94
C GLU A 125 19.75 4.86 -12.78
N ASP A 126 20.89 5.30 -12.25
CA ASP A 126 21.51 4.69 -11.06
C ASP A 126 20.58 4.78 -9.83
N PHE A 127 19.89 5.91 -9.64
CA PHE A 127 18.87 6.06 -8.61
C PHE A 127 17.76 5.01 -8.74
N LYS A 128 17.18 4.86 -9.94
CA LYS A 128 16.14 3.85 -10.19
C LYS A 128 16.62 2.44 -9.92
N ALA A 129 17.85 2.10 -10.34
CA ALA A 129 18.43 0.79 -10.09
C ALA A 129 18.59 0.50 -8.58
N ARG A 130 19.08 1.48 -7.81
CA ARG A 130 19.21 1.35 -6.35
C ARG A 130 17.87 1.26 -5.64
N ILE A 131 16.86 2.00 -6.07
CA ILE A 131 15.49 1.88 -5.55
C ILE A 131 14.91 0.50 -5.86
N ALA A 132 15.12 -0.04 -7.07
CA ALA A 132 14.67 -1.38 -7.42
C ALA A 132 15.34 -2.46 -6.53
N GLU A 133 16.64 -2.32 -6.26
CA GLU A 133 17.34 -3.21 -5.33
C GLU A 133 16.79 -3.09 -3.90
N LEU A 134 16.54 -1.87 -3.42
CA LEU A 134 15.91 -1.62 -2.13
C LEU A 134 14.52 -2.26 -2.04
N HIS A 135 13.72 -2.14 -3.09
CA HIS A 135 12.39 -2.74 -3.19
C HIS A 135 12.44 -4.27 -3.11
N ALA A 136 13.35 -4.91 -3.87
CA ALA A 136 13.52 -6.36 -3.84
C ALA A 136 13.96 -6.86 -2.45
N ASN A 137 14.85 -6.13 -1.79
CA ASN A 137 15.25 -6.42 -0.41
C ASN A 137 14.06 -6.28 0.56
N LEU A 138 13.23 -5.24 0.40
CA LEU A 138 12.03 -5.03 1.20
C LEU A 138 11.03 -6.18 1.03
N LEU A 139 10.75 -6.62 -0.20
CA LEU A 139 9.88 -7.77 -0.47
C LEU A 139 10.41 -9.04 0.20
N THR A 140 11.73 -9.25 0.16
CA THR A 140 12.38 -10.40 0.81
C THR A 140 12.20 -10.36 2.33
N VAL A 141 12.40 -9.21 2.95
CA VAL A 141 12.22 -9.01 4.40
C VAL A 141 10.75 -9.19 4.80
N ILE A 142 9.81 -8.58 4.07
CA ILE A 142 8.37 -8.75 4.30
C ILE A 142 7.99 -10.23 4.18
N GLY A 143 8.45 -10.92 3.14
CA GLY A 143 8.17 -12.34 2.92
C GLY A 143 8.75 -13.24 4.02
N ALA A 144 9.96 -12.94 4.50
CA ALA A 144 10.55 -13.64 5.66
C ALA A 144 9.74 -13.41 6.93
N TYR A 145 9.31 -12.16 7.17
CA TYR A 145 8.50 -11.80 8.34
C TYR A 145 7.12 -12.46 8.31
N PHE A 146 6.47 -12.54 7.13
CA PHE A 146 5.18 -13.23 6.93
C PHE A 146 5.23 -14.74 7.14
N ARG A 147 6.40 -15.37 6.94
CA ARG A 147 6.59 -16.81 7.16
C ARG A 147 6.77 -17.19 8.63
N LYS A 148 6.99 -16.22 9.52
CA LYS A 148 7.12 -16.50 10.96
C LYS A 148 5.81 -17.09 11.49
N PRO A 149 5.88 -18.11 12.38
CA PRO A 149 4.69 -18.69 12.97
C PRO A 149 3.97 -17.62 13.79
N CYS A 150 2.79 -17.23 13.32
CA CYS A 150 1.92 -16.27 13.97
C CYS A 150 0.46 -16.67 13.78
N ASP A 151 -0.37 -16.20 14.70
CA ASP A 151 -1.82 -16.29 14.66
C ASP A 151 -2.40 -15.61 13.40
N LEU A 152 -3.53 -16.12 12.90
CA LEU A 152 -4.16 -15.63 11.68
C LEU A 152 -4.61 -14.16 11.81
N VAL A 153 -5.16 -13.78 12.96
CA VAL A 153 -5.58 -12.39 13.22
C VAL A 153 -4.35 -11.48 13.26
N ALA A 154 -3.26 -11.93 13.88
CA ALA A 154 -2.00 -11.18 13.87
C ALA A 154 -1.45 -10.98 12.44
N GLN A 155 -1.52 -12.01 11.59
CA GLN A 155 -1.09 -11.91 10.18
C GLN A 155 -1.97 -10.94 9.37
N ILE A 156 -3.28 -10.93 9.61
CA ILE A 156 -4.22 -9.99 9.00
C ILE A 156 -3.92 -8.56 9.44
N LYS A 157 -3.70 -8.32 10.73
CA LYS A 157 -3.32 -7.00 11.27
C LYS A 157 -2.01 -6.50 10.65
N LEU A 158 -1.02 -7.39 10.51
CA LEU A 158 0.23 -7.08 9.82
C LEU A 158 -0.01 -6.70 8.35
N GLN A 159 -0.85 -7.45 7.64
CA GLN A 159 -1.21 -7.15 6.26
C GLN A 159 -1.85 -5.77 6.12
N GLN A 160 -2.80 -5.43 7.00
CA GLN A 160 -3.45 -4.11 7.03
C GLN A 160 -2.45 -2.99 7.32
N ARG A 161 -1.51 -3.22 8.25
CA ARG A 161 -0.43 -2.24 8.53
C ARG A 161 0.47 -2.06 7.32
N LEU A 162 0.77 -3.11 6.56
CA LEU A 162 1.57 -2.94 5.33
C LEU A 162 0.84 -2.10 4.28
N GLU A 163 -0.50 -2.14 4.20
CA GLU A 163 -1.26 -1.27 3.29
C GLU A 163 -1.15 0.22 3.64
N THR A 164 -0.75 0.56 4.87
CA THR A 164 -0.51 1.97 5.23
C THR A 164 0.81 2.48 4.68
N LEU A 165 1.71 1.59 4.24
CA LEU A 165 2.89 1.99 3.48
C LEU A 165 2.45 2.42 2.08
N LYS A 166 2.71 3.68 1.75
CA LYS A 166 2.45 4.23 0.40
C LYS A 166 3.53 3.84 -0.61
N ILE A 167 4.16 2.67 -0.43
CA ILE A 167 5.19 2.16 -1.34
C ILE A 167 4.49 1.30 -2.40
N PRO A 168 4.72 1.56 -3.70
CA PRO A 168 4.10 0.79 -4.77
C PRO A 168 4.56 -0.68 -4.76
N ASP A 169 3.77 -1.56 -5.37
CA ASP A 169 4.16 -2.95 -5.69
C ASP A 169 4.66 -3.82 -4.53
N LEU A 170 4.07 -3.68 -3.34
CA LEU A 170 4.38 -4.55 -2.19
C LEU A 170 3.72 -5.95 -2.26
N GLU A 171 3.08 -6.35 -3.35
CA GLU A 171 2.44 -7.66 -3.51
C GLU A 171 1.28 -7.96 -2.52
N HIS A 172 0.47 -6.95 -2.17
CA HIS A 172 -0.64 -7.12 -1.23
C HIS A 172 -1.63 -8.22 -1.63
N LYS A 173 -1.94 -8.32 -2.94
CA LYS A 173 -2.88 -9.31 -3.48
C LYS A 173 -2.43 -10.75 -3.22
N GLU A 174 -1.16 -11.05 -3.46
CA GLU A 174 -0.62 -12.40 -3.25
C GLU A 174 -0.58 -12.76 -1.77
N ARG A 175 -0.27 -11.81 -0.89
CA ARG A 175 -0.34 -12.01 0.55
C ARG A 175 -1.77 -12.29 1.04
N TYR A 176 -2.78 -11.60 0.53
CA TYR A 176 -4.17 -11.93 0.86
C TYR A 176 -4.59 -13.32 0.39
N LYS A 177 -4.13 -13.80 -0.77
CA LYS A 177 -4.39 -15.20 -1.18
C LYS A 177 -3.78 -16.20 -0.20
N GLN A 178 -2.57 -15.94 0.30
CA GLN A 178 -1.94 -16.78 1.32
C GLN A 178 -2.75 -16.78 2.64
N ILE A 179 -3.25 -15.62 3.06
CA ILE A 179 -4.14 -15.50 4.23
C ILE A 179 -5.44 -16.28 4.01
N CYS A 180 -6.06 -16.18 2.84
CA CYS A 180 -7.26 -16.97 2.50
C CYS A 180 -6.99 -18.48 2.59
N LYS A 181 -5.82 -18.94 2.12
CA LYS A 181 -5.43 -20.35 2.23
C LYS A 181 -5.29 -20.78 3.70
N ARG A 182 -4.63 -19.97 4.54
CA ARG A 182 -4.51 -20.26 5.98
C ARG A 182 -5.87 -20.24 6.68
N LEU A 183 -6.78 -19.33 6.31
CA LEU A 183 -8.15 -19.33 6.85
C LEU A 183 -8.91 -20.61 6.44
N LYS A 184 -8.72 -21.12 5.22
CA LYS A 184 -9.29 -22.40 4.79
C LYS A 184 -8.80 -23.55 5.68
N GLU A 185 -7.51 -23.61 5.97
CA GLU A 185 -6.91 -24.61 6.87
C GLU A 185 -7.47 -24.49 8.29
N GLU A 186 -7.60 -23.26 8.80
CA GLU A 186 -8.17 -22.96 10.12
C GLU A 186 -9.65 -23.36 10.23
N LEU A 187 -10.43 -23.14 9.18
CA LEU A 187 -11.83 -23.57 9.10
C LEU A 187 -11.95 -25.08 9.16
N LEU A 188 -11.13 -25.80 8.40
CA LEU A 188 -11.12 -27.26 8.42
C LEU A 188 -10.73 -27.80 9.80
N MET A 189 -9.76 -27.17 10.47
CA MET A 189 -9.36 -27.53 11.82
C MET A 189 -10.50 -27.27 12.82
N SER A 190 -11.14 -26.10 12.75
CA SER A 190 -12.26 -25.72 13.62
C SER A 190 -13.46 -26.65 13.43
N ALA A 191 -13.78 -27.02 12.19
CA ALA A 191 -14.83 -27.99 11.89
C ALA A 191 -14.53 -29.39 12.46
N ARG A 192 -13.27 -29.83 12.42
CA ARG A 192 -12.85 -31.10 13.05
C ARG A 192 -12.95 -31.05 14.57
N LEU A 193 -12.46 -29.97 15.19
CA LEU A 193 -12.57 -29.75 16.63
C LEU A 193 -14.03 -29.73 17.08
N PHE A 194 -14.88 -29.05 16.32
CA PHE A 194 -16.32 -29.02 16.58
C PHE A 194 -16.93 -30.42 16.52
N LYS A 195 -16.68 -31.19 15.46
CA LYS A 195 -17.18 -32.56 15.32
C LYS A 195 -16.70 -33.50 16.43
N ALA A 196 -15.45 -33.37 16.86
CA ALA A 196 -14.90 -34.18 17.94
C ALA A 196 -15.44 -33.79 19.33
N GLY A 197 -15.67 -32.50 19.57
CA GLY A 197 -16.10 -31.97 20.86
C GLY A 197 -17.61 -31.79 21.04
N MET A 198 -18.44 -32.04 20.00
CA MET A 198 -19.88 -31.73 20.05
C MET A 198 -20.62 -32.47 21.18
N SER A 199 -20.21 -33.70 21.50
CA SER A 199 -20.79 -34.54 22.55
C SER A 199 -20.34 -34.13 23.96
N ASP A 200 -19.05 -33.86 24.13
CA ASP A 200 -18.41 -33.46 25.38
C ASP A 200 -17.33 -32.39 25.12
N PRO A 201 -17.72 -31.11 25.03
CA PRO A 201 -16.77 -30.07 24.71
C PRO A 201 -15.88 -29.76 25.91
N PRO A 202 -14.63 -29.33 25.67
CA PRO A 202 -13.76 -28.88 26.73
C PRO A 202 -14.35 -27.64 27.39
N LEU A 203 -14.76 -27.76 28.65
CA LEU A 203 -15.34 -26.68 29.45
C LEU A 203 -14.32 -26.13 30.43
N ASP A 204 -14.39 -24.83 30.69
CA ASP A 204 -13.62 -24.19 31.75
C ASP A 204 -14.05 -24.70 33.14
N ARG A 205 -13.13 -24.63 34.10
CA ARG A 205 -13.40 -25.05 35.48
C ARG A 205 -14.56 -24.22 36.05
N ASN A 206 -15.53 -24.90 36.67
CA ASN A 206 -16.75 -24.32 37.25
C ASN A 206 -17.75 -23.71 36.25
N MET A 207 -17.59 -23.96 34.95
CA MET A 207 -18.56 -23.50 33.95
C MET A 207 -19.82 -24.39 33.97
N PRO A 208 -21.05 -23.83 34.03
CA PRO A 208 -22.28 -24.62 33.93
C PRO A 208 -22.33 -25.36 32.58
N PRO A 209 -22.84 -26.61 32.52
CA PRO A 209 -22.72 -27.45 31.34
C PRO A 209 -23.37 -26.88 30.08
N PHE A 210 -24.58 -26.31 30.18
CA PHE A 210 -25.25 -25.68 29.04
C PHE A 210 -24.58 -24.37 28.61
N ALA A 211 -24.25 -23.51 29.58
CA ALA A 211 -23.59 -22.23 29.31
C ALA A 211 -22.19 -22.43 28.70
N GLY A 212 -21.46 -23.44 29.17
CA GLY A 212 -20.12 -23.74 28.68
C GLY A 212 -20.11 -24.33 27.27
N ARG A 213 -21.08 -25.19 26.94
CA ARG A 213 -21.29 -25.68 25.56
C ARG A 213 -21.53 -24.53 24.58
N ILE A 214 -22.37 -23.57 24.97
CA ILE A 214 -22.65 -22.36 24.18
C ILE A 214 -21.40 -21.48 24.06
N ALA A 215 -20.70 -21.22 25.17
CA ALA A 215 -19.49 -20.40 25.18
C ALA A 215 -18.39 -20.99 24.29
N TRP A 216 -18.20 -22.31 24.33
CA TRP A 216 -17.26 -23.02 23.47
C TRP A 216 -17.61 -22.87 21.99
N ALA A 217 -18.87 -23.10 21.59
CA ALA A 217 -19.30 -22.93 20.21
C ALA A 217 -19.12 -21.48 19.71
N ARG A 218 -19.45 -20.48 20.56
CA ARG A 218 -19.22 -19.06 20.25
C ARG A 218 -17.75 -18.72 20.12
N SER A 219 -16.87 -19.32 20.92
CA SER A 219 -15.42 -19.09 20.82
C SER A 219 -14.86 -19.55 19.47
N LEU A 220 -15.34 -20.69 18.96
CA LEU A 220 -14.98 -21.19 17.63
C LEU A 220 -15.52 -20.27 16.53
N TYR A 221 -16.75 -19.79 16.67
CA TYR A 221 -17.35 -18.85 15.73
C TYR A 221 -16.57 -17.52 15.66
N GLN A 222 -16.28 -16.89 16.81
CA GLN A 222 -15.57 -15.61 16.86
C GLN A 222 -14.17 -15.68 16.22
N ARG A 223 -13.46 -16.79 16.41
CA ARG A 223 -12.16 -17.05 15.79
C ARG A 223 -12.22 -17.07 14.25
N LEU A 224 -13.37 -17.45 13.68
CA LEU A 224 -13.58 -17.53 12.23
C LEU A 224 -14.18 -16.24 11.65
N GLU A 225 -15.03 -15.56 12.42
CA GLU A 225 -15.76 -14.37 11.99
C GLU A 225 -14.85 -13.17 11.72
N GLU A 226 -13.92 -12.86 12.63
CA GLU A 226 -13.04 -11.68 12.49
C GLU A 226 -12.16 -11.75 11.22
N PRO A 227 -11.47 -12.89 10.93
CA PRO A 227 -10.74 -13.06 9.68
C PRO A 227 -11.62 -12.92 8.43
N MET A 228 -12.80 -13.55 8.43
CA MET A 228 -13.70 -13.56 7.28
C MET A 228 -14.25 -12.16 6.97
N ASN A 229 -14.69 -11.43 8.01
CA ASN A 229 -15.18 -10.05 7.87
C ASN A 229 -14.09 -9.12 7.33
N THR A 230 -12.85 -9.31 7.79
CA THR A 230 -11.72 -8.50 7.31
C THR A 230 -11.41 -8.77 5.83
N LEU A 231 -11.40 -10.04 5.42
CA LEU A 231 -11.21 -10.42 4.03
C LEU A 231 -12.36 -9.94 3.13
N GLY A 232 -13.60 -9.95 3.63
CA GLY A 232 -14.75 -9.37 2.94
C GLY A 232 -14.56 -7.91 2.57
N LYS A 233 -13.98 -7.11 3.48
CA LYS A 233 -13.73 -5.67 3.26
C LYS A 233 -12.51 -5.39 2.39
N ARG A 234 -11.42 -6.13 2.61
CA ARG A 234 -10.09 -5.81 2.02
C ARG A 234 -9.77 -6.62 0.76
N ALA A 235 -10.32 -7.82 0.64
CA ALA A 235 -9.96 -8.81 -0.36
C ALA A 235 -11.19 -9.34 -1.13
N ALA A 236 -12.24 -8.52 -1.29
CA ALA A 236 -13.49 -8.91 -1.96
C ALA A 236 -13.26 -9.54 -3.35
N LYS A 237 -12.37 -8.96 -4.17
CA LYS A 237 -12.02 -9.49 -5.50
C LYS A 237 -11.42 -10.89 -5.44
N ILE A 238 -10.71 -11.24 -4.36
CA ILE A 238 -10.13 -12.57 -4.16
C ILE A 238 -11.22 -13.54 -3.73
N LEU A 239 -12.15 -13.12 -2.88
CA LEU A 239 -13.29 -13.95 -2.47
C LEU A 239 -14.27 -14.26 -3.63
N LEU A 240 -14.37 -13.38 -4.63
CA LEU A 240 -15.15 -13.63 -5.85
C LEU A 240 -14.52 -14.63 -6.82
N SER A 241 -13.24 -15.00 -6.62
CA SER A 241 -12.61 -16.06 -7.42
C SER A 241 -13.18 -17.44 -7.07
N GLU A 242 -13.01 -18.41 -7.95
CA GLU A 242 -13.44 -19.81 -7.72
C GLU A 242 -12.92 -20.36 -6.39
N GLN A 243 -11.62 -20.21 -6.12
CA GLN A 243 -11.00 -20.61 -4.86
C GLN A 243 -11.55 -19.83 -3.64
N GLY A 244 -11.90 -18.57 -3.85
CA GLY A 244 -12.53 -17.72 -2.84
C GLY A 244 -13.95 -18.17 -2.49
N GLN A 245 -14.73 -18.57 -3.50
CA GLN A 245 -16.09 -19.08 -3.30
C GLN A 245 -16.10 -20.42 -2.56
N GLU A 246 -15.13 -21.31 -2.81
CA GLU A 246 -14.96 -22.51 -2.00
C GLU A 246 -14.72 -22.19 -0.52
N LEU A 247 -13.90 -21.18 -0.23
CA LEU A 247 -13.65 -20.72 1.14
C LEU A 247 -14.92 -20.16 1.79
N VAL A 248 -15.69 -19.36 1.05
CA VAL A 248 -16.96 -18.80 1.52
C VAL A 248 -17.99 -19.90 1.79
N ALA A 249 -18.10 -20.89 0.90
CA ALA A 249 -18.99 -22.03 1.09
C ALA A 249 -18.64 -22.82 2.35
N LEU A 250 -17.35 -23.15 2.53
CA LEU A 250 -16.86 -23.86 3.71
C LEU A 250 -17.10 -23.07 5.02
N TYR A 251 -16.89 -21.75 4.97
CA TYR A 251 -17.18 -20.85 6.10
C TYR A 251 -18.66 -20.90 6.48
N ASN A 252 -19.55 -20.72 5.50
CA ASN A 252 -21.00 -20.73 5.73
C ASN A 252 -21.49 -22.07 6.26
N GLU A 253 -20.98 -23.19 5.75
CA GLU A 253 -21.30 -24.52 6.27
C GLU A 253 -20.86 -24.68 7.73
N THR A 254 -19.61 -24.34 8.03
CA THR A 254 -19.03 -24.50 9.37
C THR A 254 -19.74 -23.62 10.39
N VAL A 255 -19.98 -22.35 10.05
CA VAL A 255 -20.71 -21.40 10.89
C VAL A 255 -22.16 -21.84 11.09
N GLY A 256 -22.83 -22.33 10.04
CA GLY A 256 -24.19 -22.86 10.14
C GLY A 256 -24.30 -24.01 11.14
N GLN A 257 -23.31 -24.91 11.16
CA GLN A 257 -23.24 -26.01 12.14
C GLN A 257 -23.04 -25.49 13.58
N LEU A 258 -22.14 -24.52 13.77
CA LEU A 258 -21.87 -23.92 15.09
C LEU A 258 -23.10 -23.21 15.66
N VAL A 259 -23.76 -22.38 14.85
CA VAL A 259 -24.97 -21.64 15.26
C VAL A 259 -26.14 -22.60 15.50
N GLY A 260 -26.31 -23.62 14.65
CA GLY A 260 -27.33 -24.64 14.84
C GLY A 260 -27.17 -25.42 16.15
N TYR A 261 -25.92 -25.73 16.53
CA TYR A 261 -25.62 -26.34 17.82
C TYR A 261 -25.96 -25.43 18.99
N GLU A 262 -25.56 -24.16 18.95
CA GLU A 262 -25.89 -23.18 19.98
C GLU A 262 -27.40 -23.08 20.21
N ILE A 263 -28.19 -22.97 19.13
CA ILE A 263 -29.65 -22.91 19.19
C ILE A 263 -30.22 -24.18 19.84
N THR A 264 -29.72 -25.35 19.46
CA THR A 264 -30.20 -26.64 19.99
C THR A 264 -29.92 -26.77 21.49
N VAL A 265 -28.71 -26.40 21.93
CA VAL A 265 -28.31 -26.41 23.34
C VAL A 265 -29.17 -25.43 24.15
N TYR A 266 -29.37 -24.22 23.63
CA TYR A 266 -30.21 -23.20 24.26
C TYR A 266 -31.67 -23.65 24.40
N GLN A 267 -32.27 -24.20 23.35
CA GLN A 267 -33.65 -24.70 23.38
C GLN A 267 -33.82 -25.85 24.36
N THR A 268 -32.82 -26.73 24.46
CA THR A 268 -32.83 -27.84 25.44
C THR A 268 -32.81 -27.32 26.86
N TRP A 269 -31.93 -26.36 27.15
CA TRP A 269 -31.86 -25.69 28.45
C TRP A 269 -33.18 -24.98 28.79
N SER A 270 -33.74 -24.22 27.86
CA SER A 270 -35.00 -23.48 28.05
C SER A 270 -36.23 -24.37 28.29
N LYS A 271 -36.18 -25.65 27.92
CA LYS A 271 -37.24 -26.63 28.22
C LYS A 271 -37.06 -27.34 29.56
N MET A 272 -35.86 -27.30 30.12
CA MET A 272 -35.52 -27.91 31.42
C MET A 272 -35.73 -26.95 32.60
N VAL A 273 -35.78 -25.65 32.33
CA VAL A 273 -36.16 -24.59 33.25
C VAL A 273 -37.67 -24.37 33.17
#